data_AF-A0A480VTS2-F1
#
_entry.id   AF-A0A480VTS2-F1
#
_cell.length_a   1.000
_cell.length_b   1.000
_cell.length_c   1.000
_cell.angle_alpha   90.00
_cell.angle_beta   90.00
_cell.angle_gamma   90.00
#
_symmetry.space_group_name_H-M   'P 1'
#
loop_
_entity.id
_entity.type
_entity.pdbx_description
1 polymer ?
#
loop_
_entity_poly.entity_id
_entity_poly.type
_entity_poly.pdbx_seq_one_letter_code
_entity_poly.pdbx_strand_id
1 'polypeptide(L)'
;MEPLYQQTHKQVHEIQSHMGRLETADKQSVHLVENEIQASIDQIFSHLERLEILSSKEPPNKRQNAKLRVDQLKYDVQHLQTALRNFQQRRYTREQQERQREELLSRTFTTNDSDTTIPMDESLQFNSSLQKIE
;
A
#
# COMPACT_ATOMS: atom_id res chain seq x y z
N MET A 1 7.93 13.05 -31.95
CA MET A 1 6.74 12.83 -31.13
C MET A 1 6.40 11.34 -31.12
N GLU A 2 6.06 10.77 -32.28
CA GLU A 2 5.64 9.36 -32.43
C GLU A 2 6.55 8.26 -31.83
N PRO A 3 7.89 8.23 -32.06
CA PRO A 3 8.71 7.12 -31.53
C PRO A 3 8.79 7.12 -30.00
N LEU A 4 8.87 8.31 -29.39
CA LEU A 4 8.85 8.45 -27.94
C LEU A 4 7.49 8.06 -27.36
N TYR A 5 6.39 8.39 -28.07
CA TYR A 5 5.05 7.99 -27.65
C TYR A 5 4.88 6.47 -27.62
N GLN A 6 5.32 5.78 -28.69
CA GLN A 6 5.24 4.32 -28.76
C GLN A 6 6.10 3.64 -27.69
N GLN A 7 7.29 4.17 -27.43
CA GLN A 7 8.15 3.69 -26.36
C GLN A 7 7.48 3.85 -25.00
N THR A 8 6.97 5.04 -24.68
CA THR A 8 6.26 5.29 -23.41
C THR A 8 5.04 4.40 -23.26
N HIS A 9 4.24 4.24 -24.32
CA HIS A 9 3.07 3.36 -24.31
C HIS A 9 3.45 1.90 -24.03
N LYS A 10 4.54 1.41 -24.63
CA LYS A 10 5.06 0.07 -24.34
C LYS A 10 5.49 -0.07 -22.88
N GLN A 11 6.20 0.93 -22.33
CA GLN A 11 6.60 0.92 -20.92
C GLN A 11 5.39 0.91 -19.97
N VAL A 12 4.31 1.63 -20.30
CA VAL A 12 3.05 1.57 -19.53
C VAL A 12 2.49 0.14 -19.50
N HIS A 13 2.51 -0.57 -20.63
CA HIS A 13 2.05 -1.96 -20.69
C HIS A 13 2.96 -2.93 -19.92
N GLU A 14 4.28 -2.69 -19.97
CA GLU A 14 5.24 -3.45 -19.16
C GLU A 14 4.95 -3.27 -17.67
N ILE A 15 4.71 -2.04 -17.20
CA ILE A 15 4.31 -1.76 -15.81
C ILE A 15 3.01 -2.49 -15.45
N GLN A 16 1.99 -2.47 -16.31
CA GLN A 16 0.76 -3.23 -16.07
C GLN A 16 1.02 -4.73 -15.88
N SER A 17 1.94 -5.30 -16.66
CA SER A 17 2.38 -6.69 -16.49
C SER A 17 3.10 -6.91 -15.16
N HIS A 18 4.00 -6.00 -14.77
CA HIS A 18 4.68 -6.05 -13.47
C HIS A 18 3.68 -5.91 -12.30
N MET A 19 2.65 -5.08 -12.44
CA MET A 19 1.57 -4.95 -11.45
C MET A 19 0.80 -6.25 -11.29
N GLY A 20 0.49 -6.98 -12.37
CA GLY A 20 -0.11 -8.31 -12.27
C GLY A 20 0.79 -9.33 -11.57
N ARG A 21 2.11 -9.25 -11.80
CA ARG A 21 3.09 -10.08 -11.06
C ARG A 21 3.17 -9.70 -9.58
N LEU A 22 3.05 -8.42 -9.24
CA LEU A 22 3.10 -7.91 -7.87
C LEU A 22 2.01 -8.53 -6.98
N GLU A 23 0.85 -8.86 -7.53
CA GLU A 23 -0.25 -9.52 -6.80
C GLU A 23 0.05 -10.97 -6.40
N THR A 24 1.00 -11.62 -7.08
CA THR A 24 1.34 -13.06 -6.90
C THR A 24 2.74 -13.28 -6.35
N ALA A 25 3.55 -12.22 -6.24
CA ALA A 25 4.91 -12.27 -5.75
C ALA A 25 4.96 -12.62 -4.25
N ASP A 26 6.01 -13.34 -3.85
CA ASP A 26 6.28 -13.67 -2.46
C ASP A 26 6.75 -12.44 -1.66
N LYS A 27 6.66 -12.50 -0.32
CA LYS A 27 7.00 -11.36 0.57
C LYS A 27 8.43 -10.83 0.34
N GLN A 28 9.38 -11.65 -0.11
CA GLN A 28 10.77 -11.24 -0.31
C GLN A 28 10.98 -10.59 -1.69
N SER A 29 10.33 -11.11 -2.74
CA SER A 29 10.43 -10.55 -4.09
C SER A 29 9.50 -9.36 -4.35
N VAL A 30 8.41 -9.20 -3.59
CA VAL A 30 7.47 -8.08 -3.71
C VAL A 30 8.18 -6.73 -3.69
N HIS A 31 9.13 -6.52 -2.77
CA HIS A 31 9.85 -5.26 -2.66
C HIS A 31 10.71 -4.93 -3.90
N LEU A 32 11.27 -5.96 -4.55
CA LEU A 32 12.04 -5.77 -5.78
C LEU A 32 11.12 -5.33 -6.92
N VAL A 33 9.98 -6.00 -7.06
CA VAL A 33 8.97 -5.67 -8.07
C VAL A 33 8.37 -4.27 -7.82
N GLU A 34 8.10 -3.89 -6.56
CA GLU A 34 7.66 -2.53 -6.19
C GLU A 34 8.69 -1.48 -6.65
N ASN A 35 9.98 -1.71 -6.40
CA ASN A 35 11.04 -0.79 -6.79
C ASN A 35 11.21 -0.69 -8.32
N GLU A 36 11.13 -1.82 -9.02
CA GLU A 36 11.17 -1.84 -10.49
C GLU A 36 10.01 -1.06 -11.11
N ILE A 37 8.79 -1.26 -10.58
CA ILE A 37 7.61 -0.52 -11.01
C ILE A 37 7.78 0.97 -10.74
N GLN A 38 8.24 1.35 -9.55
CA GLN A 38 8.43 2.76 -9.19
C GLN A 38 9.47 3.42 -10.11
N ALA A 39 10.62 2.79 -10.32
CA ALA A 39 11.66 3.30 -11.21
C ALA A 39 11.15 3.45 -12.65
N SER A 40 10.33 2.51 -13.12
CA SER A 40 9.71 2.58 -14.45
C SER A 40 8.70 3.71 -14.55
N ILE A 41 7.87 3.95 -13.52
CA ILE A 41 6.96 5.09 -13.44
C ILE A 41 7.73 6.41 -13.52
N ASP A 42 8.83 6.54 -12.79
CA ASP A 42 9.65 7.77 -12.76
C ASP A 42 10.30 8.05 -14.14
N GLN A 43 10.76 7.00 -14.83
CA GLN A 43 11.23 7.12 -16.21
C GLN A 43 10.12 7.58 -17.17
N ILE A 44 8.91 7.04 -17.03
CA ILE A 44 7.77 7.43 -17.85
C ILE A 44 7.39 8.89 -17.62
N PHE A 45 7.44 9.39 -16.38
CA PHE A 45 7.20 10.81 -16.11
C PHE A 45 8.18 11.70 -16.90
N SER A 46 9.46 11.34 -16.90
CA SER A 46 10.48 12.04 -17.68
C SER A 46 10.17 12.02 -19.19
N HIS A 47 9.67 10.89 -19.70
CA HIS A 47 9.23 10.78 -21.10
C HIS A 47 7.97 11.60 -21.40
N LEU A 48 7.00 11.65 -20.47
CA LEU A 48 5.76 12.42 -20.60
C LEU A 48 6.02 13.92 -20.65
N GLU A 49 6.92 14.44 -19.80
CA GLU A 49 7.34 15.84 -19.85
C GLU A 49 7.93 16.20 -21.23
N ARG A 50 8.79 15.31 -21.76
CA ARG A 50 9.37 15.49 -23.09
C ARG A 50 8.33 15.39 -24.21
N LEU A 51 7.35 14.48 -24.08
CA LEU A 51 6.24 14.34 -25.03
C LEU A 51 5.33 15.58 -25.02
N GLU A 52 5.09 16.19 -23.88
CA GLU A 52 4.29 17.41 -23.75
C GLU A 52 4.92 18.59 -24.50
N ILE A 53 6.25 18.75 -24.38
CA ILE A 53 7.02 19.73 -25.14
C ILE A 53 6.92 19.45 -26.64
N LEU A 54 7.11 18.19 -27.06
CA LEU A 54 7.05 17.81 -28.48
C LEU A 54 5.64 17.96 -29.06
N SER A 55 4.60 17.63 -28.30
CA SER A 55 3.19 17.80 -28.67
C SER A 55 2.86 19.27 -28.93
N SER A 56 3.37 20.17 -28.09
CA SER A 56 3.20 21.62 -28.26
C SER A 56 3.87 22.16 -29.54
N LYS A 57 4.91 21.48 -30.02
CA LYS A 57 5.66 21.83 -31.23
C LYS A 57 5.08 21.22 -32.52
N GLU A 58 4.08 20.34 -32.43
CA GLU A 58 3.39 19.80 -33.61
C GLU A 58 2.61 20.90 -34.36
N PRO A 59 2.43 20.76 -35.68
CA PRO A 59 1.60 21.68 -36.46
C PRO A 59 0.14 21.68 -35.96
N PRO A 60 -0.61 22.80 -36.11
CA PRO A 60 -1.94 22.95 -35.51
C PRO A 60 -2.93 21.83 -35.82
N ASN A 61 -2.87 21.26 -37.03
CA ASN A 61 -3.70 20.15 -37.50
C ASN A 61 -3.47 18.83 -36.75
N LYS A 62 -2.27 18.60 -36.20
CA LYS A 62 -1.92 17.38 -35.45
C LYS A 62 -1.82 17.61 -33.95
N ARG A 63 -1.62 18.86 -33.53
CA ARG A 63 -1.41 19.26 -32.14
C ARG A 63 -2.52 18.80 -31.19
N GLN A 64 -3.78 18.92 -31.60
CA GLN A 64 -4.90 18.49 -30.75
C GLN A 64 -4.86 16.97 -30.50
N ASN A 65 -4.59 16.17 -31.54
CA ASN A 65 -4.48 14.73 -31.40
C ASN A 65 -3.26 14.32 -30.57
N ALA A 66 -2.11 14.99 -30.78
CA ALA A 66 -0.91 14.78 -29.99
C ALA A 66 -1.14 15.08 -28.50
N LYS A 67 -1.86 16.16 -28.17
CA LYS A 67 -2.21 16.51 -26.80
C LYS A 67 -3.12 15.46 -26.15
N LEU A 68 -4.17 15.03 -26.85
CA LEU A 68 -5.07 13.98 -26.36
C LEU A 68 -4.32 12.68 -26.04
N ARG A 69 -3.40 12.27 -26.91
CA ARG A 69 -2.57 11.08 -26.69
C ARG A 69 -1.67 11.20 -25.45
N VAL A 70 -1.07 12.38 -25.24
CA VAL A 70 -0.25 12.65 -24.04
C VAL A 70 -1.11 12.66 -22.78
N ASP A 71 -2.29 13.28 -22.83
CA ASP A 71 -3.22 13.33 -21.70
C ASP A 71 -3.73 11.93 -21.32
N GLN A 72 -3.99 11.06 -22.30
CA GLN A 72 -4.34 9.66 -22.04
C GLN A 72 -3.21 8.93 -21.31
N LEU A 73 -1.96 9.03 -21.80
CA LEU A 73 -0.83 8.38 -21.12
C LEU A 73 -0.61 8.94 -19.70
N LYS A 74 -0.79 10.24 -19.49
CA LYS A 74 -0.73 10.85 -18.15
C LYS A 74 -1.75 10.23 -17.21
N TYR A 75 -2.99 10.07 -17.68
CA TYR A 75 -4.06 9.44 -16.92
C TYR A 75 -3.73 7.99 -16.55
N ASP A 76 -3.27 7.19 -17.51
CA ASP A 76 -2.93 5.79 -17.29
C ASP A 76 -1.80 5.64 -16.25
N VAL A 77 -0.77 6.48 -16.34
CA VAL A 77 0.36 6.46 -15.40
C VAL A 77 -0.06 6.91 -14.00
N GLN A 78 -0.91 7.93 -13.88
CA GLN A 78 -1.47 8.36 -12.59
C GLN A 78 -2.29 7.25 -11.93
N HIS A 79 -3.07 6.49 -12.72
CA HIS A 79 -3.79 5.32 -12.23
C HIS A 79 -2.85 4.23 -11.73
N LEU A 80 -1.80 3.91 -12.48
CA LEU A 80 -0.81 2.92 -12.07
C LEU A 80 -0.08 3.32 -10.79
N GLN A 81 0.30 4.58 -10.66
CA GLN A 81 0.92 5.11 -9.45
C GLN A 81 -0.03 5.02 -8.24
N THR A 82 -1.31 5.34 -8.44
CA THR A 82 -2.32 5.22 -7.39
C THR A 82 -2.54 3.76 -6.98
N ALA A 83 -2.60 2.85 -7.95
CA ALA A 83 -2.73 1.41 -7.71
C ALA A 83 -1.54 0.86 -6.92
N LEU A 84 -0.30 1.23 -7.29
CA LEU A 84 0.90 0.84 -6.56
C LEU A 84 0.86 1.33 -5.10
N ARG A 85 0.52 2.60 -4.89
CA ARG A 85 0.40 3.18 -3.54
C ARG A 85 -0.64 2.46 -2.69
N ASN A 86 -1.80 2.14 -3.28
CA ASN A 86 -2.85 1.39 -2.60
C ASN A 86 -2.39 -0.02 -2.21
N PHE A 87 -1.63 -0.68 -3.08
CA PHE A 87 -1.04 -1.99 -2.79
C PHE A 87 -0.06 -1.91 -1.61
N GLN A 88 0.89 -0.97 -1.66
CA GLN A 88 1.87 -0.74 -0.60
C GLN A 88 1.20 -0.45 0.75
N GLN A 89 0.17 0.40 0.76
CA GLN A 89 -0.60 0.70 1.97
C GLN A 89 -1.29 -0.54 2.55
N ARG A 90 -1.97 -1.34 1.70
CA ARG A 90 -2.62 -2.58 2.15
C ARG A 90 -1.61 -3.57 2.72
N ARG A 91 -0.44 -3.70 2.10
CA ARG A 91 0.64 -4.57 2.57
C ARG A 91 1.16 -4.11 3.92
N TYR A 92 1.48 -2.82 4.05
CA TYR A 92 1.96 -2.23 5.30
C TYR A 92 0.97 -2.40 6.45
N THR A 93 -0.32 -2.13 6.21
CA THR A 93 -1.37 -2.32 7.21
C THR A 93 -1.49 -3.78 7.66
N ARG A 94 -1.42 -4.75 6.73
CA ARG A 94 -1.42 -6.18 7.09
C ARG A 94 -0.19 -6.56 7.91
N GLU A 95 0.98 -6.08 7.52
CA GLU A 95 2.24 -6.38 8.22
C GLU A 95 2.26 -5.78 9.64
N GLN A 96 1.70 -4.57 9.82
CA GLN A 96 1.50 -3.99 11.14
C GLN A 96 0.52 -4.79 12.00
N GLN A 97 -0.58 -5.27 11.42
CA GLN A 97 -1.56 -6.10 12.14
C GLN A 97 -0.95 -7.45 12.54
N GLU A 98 -0.17 -8.09 11.66
CA GLU A 98 0.57 -9.31 11.96
C GLU A 98 1.56 -9.09 13.11
N ARG A 99 2.35 -8.01 13.06
CA ARG A 99 3.28 -7.66 14.15
C ARG A 99 2.59 -7.38 15.47
N GLN A 100 1.52 -6.58 15.49
CA GLN A 100 0.74 -6.32 16.70
C GLN A 100 0.15 -7.61 17.29
N ARG A 101 -0.34 -8.51 16.41
CA ARG A 101 -0.83 -9.82 16.84
C ARG A 101 0.30 -10.65 17.46
N GLU A 102 1.46 -10.73 16.83
CA GLU A 102 2.63 -11.44 17.36
C GLU A 102 3.13 -10.84 18.69
N GLU A 103 3.13 -9.52 18.85
CA GLU A 103 3.48 -8.85 20.12
C GLU A 103 2.49 -9.19 21.24
N LEU A 104 1.18 -9.22 20.94
CA LEU A 104 0.16 -9.63 21.91
C LEU A 104 0.27 -11.12 22.27
N LEU A 105 0.61 -11.99 21.32
CA LEU A 105 0.79 -13.43 21.52
C LEU A 105 2.11 -13.78 22.23
N SER A 106 3.19 -13.04 21.97
CA SER A 106 4.51 -13.24 22.59
C SER A 106 4.62 -12.63 23.98
N ARG A 107 3.72 -11.69 24.32
CA ARG A 107 3.57 -11.22 25.70
C ARG A 107 3.00 -12.35 26.56
N THR A 108 3.89 -13.14 27.15
CA THR A 108 3.56 -13.96 28.32
C THR A 108 2.93 -13.05 29.35
N PHE A 109 1.64 -13.25 29.63
CA PHE A 109 1.01 -12.77 30.86
C PHE A 109 1.77 -13.43 32.01
N THR A 110 2.82 -12.77 32.49
CA THR A 110 3.41 -13.10 33.79
C THR A 110 2.29 -12.86 34.80
N THR A 111 1.99 -13.89 35.61
CA THR A 111 1.06 -13.81 36.73
C THR A 111 1.24 -12.47 37.42
N ASN A 112 0.15 -11.72 37.60
CA ASN A 112 0.16 -10.45 38.32
C ASN A 112 1.09 -10.58 39.53
N ASP A 113 2.03 -9.66 39.68
CA ASP A 113 2.78 -9.51 40.93
C ASP A 113 1.80 -9.66 42.09
N SER A 114 2.24 -10.35 43.14
CA SER A 114 1.47 -10.79 44.31
C SER A 114 0.67 -9.70 45.06
N ASP A 115 0.65 -8.47 44.58
CA ASP A 115 -0.17 -7.34 45.06
C ASP A 115 -1.63 -7.37 44.58
N THR A 116 -2.01 -8.27 43.65
CA THR A 116 -3.42 -8.48 43.28
C THR A 116 -3.94 -9.84 43.74
N THR A 117 -3.55 -10.30 44.93
CA THR A 117 -4.37 -11.29 45.65
C THR A 117 -5.68 -10.63 46.05
N ILE A 118 -6.74 -10.91 45.29
CA ILE A 118 -8.11 -10.62 45.74
C ILE A 118 -8.34 -11.50 46.97
N PRO A 119 -8.46 -10.94 48.19
CA PRO A 119 -8.74 -11.74 49.38
C PRO A 119 -10.19 -12.23 49.26
N MET A 120 -10.38 -13.45 48.76
CA MET A 120 -11.70 -14.07 48.62
C MET A 120 -12.37 -14.36 49.98
N ASP A 121 -11.69 -14.13 51.10
CA ASP A 121 -12.20 -14.40 52.44
C ASP A 121 -13.12 -13.28 52.96
N GLU A 122 -12.84 -12.01 52.63
CA GLU A 122 -13.57 -10.86 53.20
C GLU A 122 -15.02 -10.78 52.66
N SER A 123 -15.25 -11.21 51.42
CA SER A 123 -16.58 -11.25 50.80
C SER A 123 -17.45 -12.42 51.28
N LEU A 124 -16.85 -13.51 51.77
CA LEU A 124 -17.57 -14.63 52.40
C LEU A 124 -18.01 -14.31 53.83
N GLN A 125 -17.22 -13.54 54.59
CA GLN A 125 -17.58 -13.10 55.94
C GLN A 125 -18.74 -12.09 55.95
N PHE A 126 -18.83 -11.24 54.92
CA PHE A 126 -19.94 -10.28 54.79
C PHE A 126 -21.28 -10.97 54.49
N ASN A 127 -21.28 -12.03 53.66
CA ASN A 127 -22.48 -12.80 53.34
C ASN A 127 -22.99 -13.63 54.52
N SER A 128 -22.10 -14.16 55.36
CA SER A 128 -22.49 -14.95 56.54
C SER A 128 -23.01 -14.10 57.71
N SER A 129 -22.66 -12.80 57.75
CA SER A 129 -23.26 -11.84 58.68
C SER A 129 -24.69 -11.42 58.28
N LEU A 130 -25.00 -11.36 56.98
CA LEU A 130 -26.33 -11.03 56.49
C LEU A 130 -27.36 -12.16 56.65
N GLN A 131 -26.92 -13.41 56.82
CA GLN A 131 -27.79 -14.56 57.08
C GLN A 131 -28.07 -14.82 58.57
N LYS A 132 -27.46 -14.05 59.48
CA LYS A 132 -27.63 -14.19 60.95
C LYS A 132 -28.50 -13.13 61.59
N ILE A 133 -29.14 -12.27 60.80
CA ILE A 133 -30.14 -11.32 61.29
C ILE A 133 -31.50 -12.00 61.16
N GLU A 134 -31.84 -12.84 62.16
CA GLU A 134 -33.23 -13.14 62.55
C GLU A 134 -33.75 -12.05 63.48
#